data_AF-A0A6L8VIX1-F1
#
_entry.id   AF-A0A6L8VIX1-F1
#
_cell.length_a   1.000
_cell.length_b   1.000
_cell.length_c   1.000
_cell.angle_alpha   90.00
_cell.angle_beta   90.00
_cell.angle_gamma   90.00
#
_symmetry.space_group_name_H-M   'P 1'
#
loop_
_entity.id
_entity.type
_entity.pdbx_description
1 polymer ?
#
loop_
_entity_poly.entity_id
_entity_poly.type
_entity_poly.pdbx_seq_one_letter_code
_entity_poly.pdbx_strand_id
1 'polypeptide(L)' 'MSPAQQTAVNAQEDQGACSTMGARYGSPAHTRCMMQQQERRDQEHLLFLEQARINSELALNAQKMRESRDRQDDD' A
#
# COMPACT_ATOMS: atom_id res chain seq x y z
N MET A 1 3.40 -11.00 12.62
CA MET A 1 3.78 -11.71 11.39
C MET A 1 5.02 -11.01 10.82
N SER A 2 6.05 -11.76 10.40
CA SER A 2 7.25 -11.16 9.79
C SER A 2 7.01 -10.77 8.32
N PRO A 3 7.82 -9.89 7.72
CA PRO A 3 7.70 -9.56 6.30
C PRO A 3 7.76 -10.79 5.40
N ALA A 4 8.68 -11.73 5.68
CA ALA A 4 8.80 -12.96 4.92
C ALA A 4 7.55 -13.85 5.04
N GLN A 5 6.92 -13.90 6.22
CA GLN A 5 5.65 -14.62 6.41
C GLN A 5 4.52 -13.95 5.61
N GLN A 6 4.46 -12.62 5.58
CA GLN A 6 3.48 -11.89 4.78
C GLN A 6 3.66 -12.14 3.28
N THR A 7 4.91 -12.11 2.79
CA THR A 7 5.20 -12.42 1.39
C THR A 7 4.74 -13.84 1.03
N ALA A 8 4.97 -14.82 1.90
CA ALA A 8 4.52 -16.19 1.68
C ALA A 8 2.99 -16.31 1.63
N VAL A 9 2.27 -15.63 2.52
CA VAL A 9 0.80 -15.58 2.52
C VAL A 9 0.28 -14.95 1.23
N ASN A 10 0.82 -13.78 0.84
CA ASN A 10 0.41 -13.09 -0.39
C ASN A 10 0.65 -13.96 -1.63
N ALA A 11 1.79 -14.64 -1.70
CA ALA A 11 2.10 -15.54 -2.81
C ALA A 11 1.12 -16.72 -2.89
N GLN A 12 0.70 -17.26 -1.74
CA GLN A 12 -0.28 -18.33 -1.68
C GLN A 12 -1.69 -17.86 -2.12
N GLU A 13 -2.10 -16.66 -1.69
CA GLU A 13 -3.37 -16.06 -2.10
C GLU A 13 -3.41 -15.80 -3.62
N ASP A 14 -2.34 -15.23 -4.15
CA ASP A 14 -2.20 -14.99 -5.59
C ASP A 14 -2.21 -16.27 -6.40
N GLN A 15 -1.55 -17.32 -5.91
CA GLN A 15 -1.56 -18.61 -6.58
C GLN A 15 -3.00 -19.13 -6.71
N GLY A 16 -3.83 -18.94 -5.68
CA GLY A 16 -5.26 -19.26 -5.69
C GLY A 16 -6.04 -18.42 -6.71
N ALA A 17 -5.82 -17.10 -6.71
CA ALA A 17 -6.45 -16.19 -7.66
C ALA A 17 -6.09 -16.52 -9.12
N CYS A 18 -4.80 -16.72 -9.40
CA CYS A 18 -4.29 -17.08 -10.72
C CYS A 18 -4.84 -18.42 -11.19
N SER A 19 -4.91 -19.42 -10.30
CA SER A 19 -5.50 -20.71 -10.64
C SER A 19 -6.98 -20.59 -10.99
N THR A 20 -7.73 -19.77 -10.25
CA THR A 20 -9.17 -19.50 -10.51
C THR A 20 -9.40 -18.81 -11.86
N MET A 21 -8.47 -17.95 -12.28
CA MET A 21 -8.48 -17.31 -13.62
C MET A 21 -8.00 -18.24 -14.75
N GLY A 22 -7.75 -19.52 -14.46
CA GLY A 22 -7.30 -20.51 -15.44
C GLY A 22 -5.79 -20.48 -15.74
N ALA A 23 -5.02 -19.65 -15.04
CA ALA A 23 -3.57 -19.59 -15.17
C ALA A 23 -2.91 -20.72 -14.35
N ARG A 24 -2.81 -21.90 -14.97
CA ARG A 24 -2.28 -23.12 -14.34
C ARG A 24 -0.82 -22.98 -13.93
N TYR A 25 -0.51 -23.42 -12.71
CA TYR A 25 0.86 -23.42 -12.18
C TYR A 25 1.89 -24.00 -13.17
N GLY A 26 3.04 -23.35 -13.27
CA GLY A 26 4.12 -23.71 -14.21
C GLY A 26 3.91 -23.22 -15.65
N SER A 27 2.73 -22.69 -16.00
CA SER A 27 2.53 -22.09 -17.33
C SER A 27 3.07 -20.65 -17.40
N PRO A 28 3.43 -20.15 -18.60
CA PRO A 28 3.76 -18.73 -18.78
C PRO A 28 2.63 -17.78 -18.37
N ALA A 29 1.37 -18.22 -18.51
CA ALA A 29 0.20 -17.46 -18.08
C ALA A 29 0.17 -17.30 -16.55
N HIS A 30 0.57 -18.32 -15.80
CA HIS A 30 0.65 -18.27 -14.34
C HIS A 30 1.71 -17.29 -13.88
N THR A 31 2.92 -17.34 -14.45
CA THR A 31 3.98 -16.38 -14.12
C THR A 31 3.53 -14.94 -14.40
N ARG A 32 2.89 -14.68 -15.54
CA ARG A 32 2.34 -13.35 -15.85
C ARG A 32 1.29 -12.92 -14.85
N CYS A 33 0.38 -13.82 -14.47
CA CYS A 33 -0.62 -13.51 -13.46
C CYS A 33 0.00 -13.17 -12.11
N MET A 34 0.94 -13.97 -11.61
CA MET A 34 1.63 -13.70 -10.35
C MET A 34 2.35 -12.35 -10.35
N MET A 35 3.02 -12.01 -11.45
CA MET A 35 3.66 -10.70 -11.61
C MET A 35 2.65 -9.55 -11.58
N GLN A 36 1.50 -9.69 -12.26
CA GLN A 36 0.44 -8.68 -12.21
C GLN A 36 -0.16 -8.52 -10.81
N GLN A 37 -0.31 -9.61 -10.05
CA GLN A 37 -0.77 -9.52 -8.67
C GLN A 37 0.24 -8.80 -7.79
N GLN A 38 1.54 -9.05 -7.99
CA GLN A 38 2.61 -8.33 -7.30
C GLN A 38 2.60 -6.83 -7.65
N GLU A 39 2.53 -6.48 -8.94
CA GLU A 39 2.45 -5.09 -9.40
C GLU A 39 1.25 -4.37 -8.80
N ARG A 40 0.08 -5.03 -8.73
CA ARG A 40 -1.12 -4.45 -8.09
C ARG A 40 -0.85 -4.09 -6.63
N ARG A 41 -0.28 -5.01 -5.85
CA ARG A 41 0.02 -4.76 -4.43
C ARG A 41 1.06 -3.67 -4.23
N ASP A 42 2.09 -3.66 -5.07
CA ASP A 42 3.12 -2.62 -5.01
C ASP A 42 2.48 -1.25 -5.27
N GLN A 43 1.56 -1.16 -6.23
CA GLN A 43 0.82 0.07 -6.52
C GLN A 43 -0.11 0.48 -5.36
N GLU A 44 -0.84 -0.46 -4.76
CA GLU A 44 -1.66 -0.23 -3.56
C GLU A 44 -0.82 0.28 -2.39
N HIS A 45 0.38 -0.29 -2.20
CA HIS A 45 1.30 0.13 -1.15
C HIS A 45 1.82 1.55 -1.37
N LEU A 46 2.18 1.89 -2.61
CA LEU A 46 2.60 3.26 -2.96
C LEU A 46 1.48 4.28 -2.69
N LEU A 47 0.24 3.96 -3.07
CA LEU A 47 -0.91 4.84 -2.80
C LEU A 47 -1.15 5.01 -1.29
N PHE A 48 -1.02 3.93 -0.52
CA PHE A 48 -1.13 3.99 0.94
C PHE A 48 -0.06 4.91 1.56
N LEU A 49 1.20 4.79 1.11
CA LEU A 49 2.29 5.64 1.60
C LEU A 49 2.07 7.10 1.24
N GLU A 50 1.61 7.38 0.02
CA GLU A 50 1.31 8.75 -0.41
C GLU A 50 0.15 9.34 0.40
N GLN A 51 -0.91 8.58 0.65
CA GLN A 51 -2.02 9.03 1.48
C GLN A 51 -1.56 9.31 2.93
N ALA A 52 -0.69 8.45 3.48
CA ALA A 52 -0.12 8.65 4.81
C ALA A 52 0.74 9.92 4.86
N ARG A 53 1.52 10.19 3.80
CA ARG A 53 2.30 11.43 3.66
C ARG A 53 1.39 12.65 3.65
N ILE A 54 0.37 12.69 2.79
CA ILE A 54 -0.59 13.81 2.69
C ILE A 54 -1.25 14.08 4.05
N ASN A 55 -1.67 13.02 4.75
CA ASN A 55 -2.30 13.16 6.07
C ASN A 55 -1.33 13.74 7.11
N SER A 56 -0.06 13.34 7.08
CA SER A 56 0.99 13.87 7.95
C SER A 56 1.23 15.37 7.68
N GLU A 57 1.34 15.76 6.41
CA GLU A 57 1.50 17.16 6.01
C GLU A 57 0.29 18.01 6.44
N LEU A 58 -0.94 17.51 6.28
CA LEU A 58 -2.16 18.19 6.74
C LEU A 58 -2.17 18.39 8.26
N ALA A 59 -1.79 17.36 9.02
CA ALA A 59 -1.73 17.44 10.47
C ALA A 59 -0.70 18.48 10.95
N LEU A 60 0.48 18.50 10.33
CA LEU A 60 1.53 19.49 10.62
C LEU A 60 1.08 20.91 10.27
N ASN A 61 0.42 21.10 9.13
CA ASN A 61 -0.12 22.40 8.74
C ASN A 61 -1.20 22.89 9.71
N ALA A 62 -2.09 21.98 10.16
CA ALA A 62 -3.11 22.32 11.14
C ALA A 62 -2.52 22.68 12.51
N GLN A 63 -1.42 22.02 12.93
CA GLN A 63 -0.68 22.39 14.15
C GLN A 63 -0.08 23.78 14.03
N LYS A 64 0.64 24.07 12.93
CA LYS A 64 1.22 25.40 12.67
C LYS A 64 0.17 26.51 12.66
N MET A 65 -0.98 26.27 12.06
CA MET A 65 -2.09 27.24 12.04
C MET A 65 -2.64 27.52 13.44
N ARG A 66 -2.75 26.50 14.30
CA ARG A 66 -3.15 26.70 15.71
C ARG A 66 -2.11 27.52 16.46
N GLU A 67 -0.84 27.14 16.39
CA GLU A 67 0.25 27.88 17.04
C GLU A 67 0.33 29.34 16.58
N SER A 68 0.08 29.62 15.29
CA SER A 68 0.08 30.99 14.78
C SER A 68 -1.11 31.83 15.26
N ARG A 69 -2.26 31.18 15.54
CA ARG A 69 -3.45 31.86 16.08
C ARG A 69 -3.26 32.15 17.55
N ASP A 70 -2.78 31.18 18.32
CA ASP A 70 -2.51 31.36 19.75
C ASP A 70 -1.54 32.54 19.97
N ARG A 71 -0.48 32.65 19.17
CA ARG A 71 0.45 33.81 19.23
C ARG A 71 -0.17 35.15 18.82
N GLN A 72 -1.21 35.16 17.98
CA GLN A 72 -1.89 36.40 17.57
C GLN A 72 -2.94 36.84 18.58
N ASP A 73 -3.54 35.91 19.32
CA ASP A 73 -4.51 36.21 20.37
C ASP A 73 -3.83 36.67 21.69
N ASP A 74 -2.52 36.43 21.84
CA ASP A 74 -1.69 36.88 22.97
C ASP A 74 -1.08 38.30 22.83
N ASP A 75 -1.13 38.91 21.64
CA ASP A 75 -0.62 40.27 21.31
C ASP A 75 -1.75 41.33 21.26
#